data_AF-F6JJK8-F1
#
_entry.id   AF-F6JJK8-F1
#
_cell.length_a   1.000
_cell.length_b   1.000
_cell.length_c   1.000
_cell.angle_alpha   90.00
_cell.angle_beta   90.00
_cell.angle_gamma   90.00
#
_symmetry.space_group_name_H-M   'P 1'
#
loop_
_entity.id
_entity.type
_entity.pdbx_description
1 polymer ?
#
loop_
_entity_poly.entity_id
_entity_poly.type
_entity_poly.pdbx_seq_one_letter_code
_entity_poly.pdbx_strand_id
1 'polypeptide(L)'
;CAALCLNIQKSNNQPAAGADLLLNLSDWITARTCNGLTTNLSPVLIQLLDQLPECPLTSDSSQPLAIPQAERLVARLVHSCLQQRPNYAEALIAYGNWCYRWGKKIVDSCCVLTQADATAISQALDIAQPLENEQLDDLLQALSMEQPPANCVEVCPEVARARDDEAAKNRLRRLTFLADKAPEALDAILQIWRRAIANTYDYYKDAARSYFQYLSFKSGSGP
;
A
#
# COMPACT_ATOMS: atom_id res chain seq x y z
N CYS A 1 22.40 17.96 5.17
CA CYS A 1 21.20 18.00 4.30
C CYS A 1 19.90 18.07 5.09
N ALA A 2 19.53 17.07 5.91
CA ALA A 2 18.26 17.10 6.67
C ALA A 2 18.03 18.41 7.48
N ALA A 3 19.09 18.97 8.09
CA ALA A 3 19.02 20.28 8.78
C ALA A 3 18.68 21.44 7.83
N LEU A 4 19.21 21.43 6.61
CA LEU A 4 18.92 22.43 5.58
C LEU A 4 17.47 22.29 5.10
N CYS A 5 17.01 21.05 4.84
CA CYS A 5 15.61 20.79 4.52
C CYS A 5 14.69 21.30 5.62
N LEU A 6 14.98 20.98 6.88
CA LEU A 6 14.18 21.42 8.04
C LEU A 6 14.08 22.94 8.13
N ASN A 7 15.20 23.65 7.96
CA ASN A 7 15.20 25.12 8.00
C ASN A 7 14.37 25.71 6.86
N ILE A 8 14.46 25.16 5.66
CA ILE A 8 13.66 25.61 4.50
C ILE A 8 12.17 25.33 4.74
N GLN A 9 11.81 24.14 5.22
CA GLN A 9 10.43 23.79 5.55
C GLN A 9 9.85 24.72 6.62
N LYS A 10 10.62 25.04 7.68
CA LYS A 10 10.19 26.00 8.71
C LYS A 10 10.03 27.43 8.18
N SER A 11 10.89 27.84 7.26
CA SER A 11 10.83 29.21 6.71
C SER A 11 9.70 29.42 5.71
N ASN A 12 9.19 28.34 5.08
CA ASN A 12 8.15 28.34 4.04
C ASN A 12 8.36 29.34 2.89
N ASN A 13 9.59 29.83 2.70
CA ASN A 13 9.89 30.93 1.77
C ASN A 13 10.34 30.44 0.39
N GLN A 14 10.72 29.17 0.24
CA GLN A 14 11.29 28.62 -1.00
C GLN A 14 10.80 27.18 -1.28
N PRO A 15 9.54 27.00 -1.70
CA PRO A 15 8.95 25.67 -1.88
C PRO A 15 9.64 24.84 -2.97
N ALA A 16 10.10 25.46 -4.06
CA ALA A 16 10.81 24.75 -5.13
C ALA A 16 12.18 24.19 -4.67
N ALA A 17 12.98 25.01 -3.99
CA ALA A 17 14.27 24.57 -3.43
C ALA A 17 14.07 23.52 -2.32
N GLY A 18 13.00 23.65 -1.53
CA GLY A 18 12.57 22.63 -0.57
C GLY A 18 12.29 21.29 -1.24
N ALA A 19 11.48 21.29 -2.30
CA ALA A 19 11.13 20.09 -3.06
C ALA A 19 12.38 19.40 -3.65
N ASP A 20 13.28 20.14 -4.28
CA ASP A 20 14.51 19.58 -4.86
C ASP A 20 15.41 18.93 -3.78
N LEU A 21 15.52 19.56 -2.59
CA LEU A 21 16.29 18.99 -1.48
C LEU A 21 15.64 17.75 -0.88
N LEU A 22 14.31 17.70 -0.80
CA LEU A 22 13.59 16.51 -0.35
C LEU A 22 13.83 15.32 -1.29
N LEU A 23 13.79 15.56 -2.62
CA LEU A 23 14.06 14.51 -3.61
C LEU A 23 15.52 14.03 -3.54
N ASN A 24 16.48 14.95 -3.46
CA ASN A 24 17.90 14.59 -3.28
C ASN A 24 18.13 13.77 -2.01
N LEU A 25 17.47 14.13 -0.91
CA LEU A 25 17.56 13.38 0.33
C LEU A 25 16.98 11.97 0.19
N SER A 26 15.84 11.81 -0.51
CA SER A 26 15.31 10.47 -0.79
C SER A 26 16.24 9.64 -1.67
N ASP A 27 16.85 10.22 -2.70
CA ASP A 27 17.78 9.52 -3.59
C ASP A 27 19.01 9.02 -2.84
N TRP A 28 19.55 9.82 -1.91
CA TRP A 28 20.66 9.38 -1.06
C TRP A 28 20.26 8.26 -0.10
N ILE A 29 19.06 8.29 0.47
CA ILE A 29 18.56 7.21 1.34
C ILE A 29 18.40 5.93 0.50
N THR A 30 17.77 6.01 -0.68
CA THR A 30 17.63 4.88 -1.61
C THR A 30 18.98 4.30 -2.00
N ALA A 31 19.94 5.14 -2.42
CA ALA A 31 21.28 4.70 -2.80
C ALA A 31 22.00 4.00 -1.62
N ARG A 32 21.87 4.51 -0.39
CA ARG A 32 22.41 3.85 0.80
C ARG A 32 21.79 2.47 1.02
N THR A 33 20.47 2.36 0.93
CA THR A 33 19.75 1.09 1.10
C THR A 33 20.14 0.08 0.03
N CYS A 34 20.30 0.49 -1.23
CA CYS A 34 20.80 -0.39 -2.30
C CYS A 34 22.23 -0.90 -2.04
N ASN A 35 23.05 -0.13 -1.31
CA ASN A 35 24.39 -0.53 -0.89
C ASN A 35 24.41 -1.31 0.44
N GLY A 36 23.25 -1.76 0.94
CA GLY A 36 23.14 -2.52 2.19
C GLY A 36 23.36 -1.69 3.46
N LEU A 37 23.36 -0.35 3.35
CA LEU A 37 23.54 0.54 4.49
C LEU A 37 22.20 0.91 5.12
N THR A 38 22.16 0.91 6.45
CA THR A 38 21.00 1.37 7.21
C THR A 38 20.95 2.90 7.26
N THR A 39 19.73 3.43 7.40
CA THR A 39 19.47 4.86 7.60
C THR A 39 18.86 5.04 8.98
N ASN A 40 19.66 5.55 9.92
CA ASN A 40 19.21 5.82 11.28
C ASN A 40 18.45 7.14 11.36
N LEU A 41 17.40 7.19 12.18
CA LEU A 41 16.68 8.43 12.47
C LEU A 41 17.48 9.33 13.41
N SER A 42 18.17 10.32 12.84
CA SER A 42 18.75 11.40 13.64
C SER A 42 17.64 12.32 14.20
N PRO A 43 17.86 13.02 15.33
CA PRO A 43 16.87 13.95 15.88
C PRO A 43 16.40 15.02 14.89
N VAL A 44 17.31 15.49 14.03
CA VAL A 44 16.99 16.47 12.98
C VAL A 44 16.09 15.86 11.90
N LEU A 45 16.31 14.60 11.53
CA LEU A 45 15.47 13.90 10.57
C LEU A 45 14.06 13.68 11.15
N ILE A 46 13.95 13.32 12.42
CA ILE A 46 12.65 13.20 13.10
C ILE A 46 11.89 14.53 13.05
N GLN A 47 12.55 15.62 13.46
CA GLN A 47 11.94 16.95 13.39
C GLN A 47 11.53 17.36 11.97
N LEU A 48 12.29 16.96 10.95
CA LEU A 48 11.90 17.18 9.55
C LEU A 48 10.62 16.42 9.23
N LEU A 49 10.55 15.14 9.57
CA LEU A 49 9.38 14.31 9.31
C LEU A 49 8.15 14.89 10.01
N ASP A 50 8.26 15.37 11.24
CA ASP A 50 7.15 16.01 11.97
C ASP A 50 6.57 17.25 11.24
N GLN A 51 7.31 17.87 10.32
CA GLN A 51 6.84 18.99 9.50
C GLN A 51 6.29 18.57 8.14
N LEU A 52 6.48 17.31 7.74
CA LEU A 52 6.07 16.79 6.46
C LEU A 52 4.75 16.01 6.58
N PRO A 53 3.85 16.07 5.59
CA PRO A 53 2.68 15.20 5.59
C PRO A 53 3.10 13.73 5.59
N GLU A 54 2.30 12.86 6.22
CA GLU A 54 2.47 11.42 6.07
C GLU A 54 2.18 11.00 4.63
N CYS A 55 2.90 9.99 4.12
CA CYS A 55 2.51 9.35 2.88
C CYS A 55 1.33 8.41 3.16
N PRO A 56 0.19 8.52 2.43
CA PRO A 56 -0.98 7.68 2.66
C PRO A 56 -0.66 6.18 2.57
N LEU A 57 0.22 5.80 1.65
CA LEU A 57 0.65 4.40 1.45
C LEU A 57 1.60 3.88 2.54
N THR A 58 2.09 4.73 3.44
CA THR A 58 2.97 4.31 4.54
C THR A 58 2.49 4.74 5.92
N SER A 59 1.28 5.30 6.00
CA SER A 59 0.69 5.72 7.28
C SER A 59 0.38 4.47 8.10
N ASP A 60 1.04 4.33 9.26
CA ASP A 60 1.04 3.08 10.05
C ASP A 60 -0.33 2.80 10.69
N SER A 61 -0.97 1.71 10.24
CA SER A 61 -1.84 0.76 10.97
C SER A 61 -2.51 -0.23 10.00
N SER A 62 -2.39 0.00 8.69
CA SER A 62 -3.12 -0.73 7.64
C SER A 62 -2.25 -1.29 6.52
N GLN A 63 -0.94 -1.48 6.75
CA GLN A 63 -0.06 -2.09 5.76
C GLN A 63 0.11 -3.58 6.01
N PRO A 64 -0.10 -4.44 4.99
CA PRO A 64 -0.08 -5.88 5.19
C PRO A 64 1.35 -6.44 5.20
N LEU A 65 2.29 -5.75 4.54
CA LEU A 65 3.72 -6.06 4.60
C LEU A 65 4.48 -4.97 5.36
N ALA A 66 5.37 -5.38 6.26
CA ALA A 66 6.22 -4.45 7.00
C ALA A 66 7.19 -3.72 6.05
N ILE A 67 6.92 -2.45 5.76
CA ILE A 67 7.79 -1.61 4.96
C ILE A 67 8.99 -1.15 5.81
N PRO A 68 10.24 -1.43 5.40
CA PRO A 68 11.43 -0.97 6.09
C PRO A 68 11.41 0.53 6.31
N GLN A 69 11.94 0.97 7.45
CA GLN A 69 11.96 2.38 7.84
C GLN A 69 12.55 3.30 6.77
N ALA A 70 13.66 2.90 6.14
CA ALA A 70 14.28 3.68 5.06
C ALA A 70 13.34 3.90 3.87
N GLU A 71 12.53 2.88 3.52
CA GLU A 71 11.59 2.96 2.40
C GLU A 71 10.37 3.82 2.75
N ARG A 72 9.91 3.79 4.02
CA ARG A 72 8.88 4.72 4.51
C ARG A 72 9.36 6.17 4.46
N LEU A 73 10.62 6.42 4.81
CA LEU A 73 11.24 7.75 4.70
C LEU A 73 11.27 8.23 3.25
N VAL A 74 11.74 7.38 2.33
CA VAL A 74 11.77 7.70 0.89
C VAL A 74 10.37 8.06 0.40
N ALA A 75 9.35 7.24 0.71
CA ALA A 75 7.98 7.50 0.30
C ALA A 75 7.47 8.86 0.80
N ARG A 76 7.68 9.17 2.09
CA ARG A 76 7.24 10.42 2.70
C ARG A 76 7.94 11.66 2.13
N LEU A 77 9.25 11.56 1.89
CA LEU A 77 10.05 12.64 1.29
C LEU A 77 9.61 12.93 -0.14
N VAL A 78 9.46 11.89 -0.98
CA VAL A 78 9.02 12.06 -2.37
C VAL A 78 7.56 12.53 -2.43
N HIS A 79 6.67 12.00 -1.58
CA HIS A 79 5.28 12.46 -1.48
C HIS A 79 5.22 13.96 -1.13
N SER A 80 5.99 14.39 -0.13
CA SER A 80 6.07 15.79 0.28
C SER A 80 6.65 16.69 -0.81
N CYS A 81 7.64 16.20 -1.55
CA CYS A 81 8.19 16.86 -2.72
C CYS A 81 7.09 17.11 -3.78
N LEU A 82 6.25 16.11 -4.07
CA LEU A 82 5.12 16.25 -5.00
C LEU A 82 4.00 17.16 -4.47
N GLN A 83 3.77 17.22 -3.15
CA GLN A 83 2.84 18.20 -2.57
C GLN A 83 3.34 19.64 -2.77
N GLN A 84 4.65 19.86 -2.64
CA GLN A 84 5.28 21.18 -2.82
C GLN A 84 5.40 21.55 -4.30
N ARG A 85 5.59 20.55 -5.18
CA ARG A 85 5.76 20.73 -6.62
C ARG A 85 5.12 19.58 -7.41
N PRO A 86 3.80 19.66 -7.70
CA PRO A 86 3.06 18.56 -8.33
C PRO A 86 3.58 18.16 -9.72
N ASN A 87 4.10 19.12 -10.48
CA ASN A 87 4.60 18.90 -11.85
C ASN A 87 6.12 18.74 -11.89
N TYR A 88 6.68 17.96 -10.96
CA TYR A 88 8.11 17.63 -10.94
C TYR A 88 8.35 16.24 -11.52
N ALA A 89 8.83 16.18 -12.76
CA ALA A 89 8.93 14.95 -13.54
C ALA A 89 9.73 13.83 -12.84
N GLU A 90 10.87 14.19 -12.24
CA GLU A 90 11.76 13.28 -11.53
C GLU A 90 11.09 12.72 -10.28
N ALA A 91 10.40 13.56 -9.50
CA ALA A 91 9.65 13.11 -8.33
C ALA A 91 8.44 12.23 -8.71
N LEU A 92 7.75 12.52 -9.81
CA LEU A 92 6.64 11.70 -10.32
C LEU A 92 7.13 10.29 -10.69
N ILE A 93 8.25 10.18 -11.40
CA ILE A 93 8.87 8.88 -11.72
C ILE A 93 9.34 8.17 -10.46
N ALA A 94 10.01 8.87 -9.54
CA ALA A 94 10.48 8.29 -8.29
C ALA A 94 9.33 7.71 -7.46
N TYR A 95 8.23 8.47 -7.30
CA TYR A 95 7.05 8.03 -6.56
C TYR A 95 6.35 6.87 -7.27
N GLY A 96 6.15 6.96 -8.59
CA GLY A 96 5.53 5.90 -9.38
C GLY A 96 6.28 4.57 -9.30
N ASN A 97 7.62 4.62 -9.42
CA ASN A 97 8.49 3.45 -9.29
C ASN A 97 8.46 2.86 -7.88
N TRP A 98 8.43 3.71 -6.85
CA TRP A 98 8.32 3.27 -5.46
C TRP A 98 6.97 2.55 -5.23
N CYS A 99 5.87 3.16 -5.67
CA CYS A 99 4.52 2.61 -5.53
C CYS A 99 4.39 1.27 -6.26
N TYR A 100 4.83 1.19 -7.52
CA TYR A 100 4.78 -0.06 -8.29
C TYR A 100 5.60 -1.18 -7.64
N ARG A 101 6.84 -0.87 -7.19
CA ARG A 101 7.72 -1.85 -6.55
C ARG A 101 7.10 -2.41 -5.28
N TRP A 102 6.52 -1.56 -4.43
CA TRP A 102 5.90 -2.00 -3.17
C TRP A 102 4.56 -2.70 -3.38
N GLY A 103 3.73 -2.21 -4.32
CA GLY A 103 2.52 -2.91 -4.73
C GLY A 103 2.82 -4.34 -5.21
N LYS A 104 3.84 -4.49 -6.07
CA LYS A 104 4.31 -5.81 -6.51
C LYS A 104 4.79 -6.69 -5.36
N LYS A 105 5.63 -6.16 -4.45
CA LYS A 105 6.12 -6.93 -3.30
C LYS A 105 4.99 -7.42 -2.39
N ILE A 106 3.97 -6.60 -2.17
CA ILE A 106 2.81 -6.96 -1.34
C ILE A 106 2.03 -8.09 -2.02
N VAL A 107 1.70 -7.94 -3.31
CA VAL A 107 1.00 -8.99 -4.08
C VAL A 107 1.80 -10.28 -4.11
N ASP A 108 3.10 -10.22 -4.43
CA ASP A 108 3.98 -11.39 -4.52
C ASP A 108 4.17 -12.08 -3.15
N SER A 109 4.00 -11.34 -2.04
CA SER A 109 4.09 -11.92 -0.69
C SER A 109 2.86 -12.72 -0.28
N CYS A 110 1.76 -12.62 -1.02
CA CYS A 110 0.42 -13.13 -0.65
C CYS A 110 -0.12 -12.59 0.69
N CYS A 111 0.63 -11.75 1.40
CA CYS A 111 0.24 -11.11 2.64
C CYS A 111 -0.51 -9.83 2.29
N VAL A 112 -1.83 -9.96 2.10
CA VAL A 112 -2.73 -8.83 1.85
C VAL A 112 -3.43 -8.33 3.11
N LEU A 113 -3.48 -9.15 4.18
CA LEU A 113 -4.14 -8.82 5.44
C LEU A 113 -3.18 -8.09 6.37
N THR A 114 -3.68 -7.04 6.99
CA THR A 114 -3.00 -6.32 8.06
C THR A 114 -3.24 -7.00 9.41
N GLN A 115 -2.49 -6.62 10.44
CA GLN A 115 -2.77 -7.09 11.80
C GLN A 115 -4.19 -6.72 12.25
N ALA A 116 -4.69 -5.54 11.85
CA ALA A 116 -6.05 -5.10 12.15
C ALA A 116 -7.09 -5.95 11.41
N ASP A 117 -6.81 -6.37 10.18
CA ASP A 117 -7.67 -7.29 9.43
C ASP A 117 -7.72 -8.67 10.10
N ALA A 118 -6.57 -9.19 10.51
CA ALA A 118 -6.51 -10.46 11.25
C ALA A 118 -7.32 -10.40 12.54
N THR A 119 -7.21 -9.31 13.31
CA THR A 119 -8.04 -9.09 14.50
C THR A 119 -9.52 -8.96 14.16
N ALA A 120 -9.89 -8.28 13.08
CA ALA A 120 -11.28 -8.16 12.64
C ALA A 120 -11.86 -9.51 12.20
N ILE A 121 -11.06 -10.39 11.59
CA ILE A 121 -11.46 -11.75 11.25
C ILE A 121 -11.73 -12.56 12.51
N SER A 122 -10.84 -12.50 13.51
CA SER A 122 -11.07 -13.19 14.79
C SER A 122 -12.33 -12.71 15.51
N GLN A 123 -12.62 -11.41 15.45
CA GLN A 123 -13.87 -10.85 15.96
C GLN A 123 -15.10 -11.35 15.19
N ALA A 124 -15.02 -11.38 13.85
CA ALA A 124 -16.11 -11.90 13.01
C ALA A 124 -16.38 -13.40 13.25
N LEU A 125 -15.36 -14.14 13.68
CA LEU A 125 -15.47 -15.56 14.02
C LEU A 125 -15.89 -15.84 15.46
N ASP A 126 -16.00 -14.80 16.29
CA ASP A 126 -16.26 -14.90 17.73
C ASP A 126 -15.28 -15.87 18.43
N ILE A 127 -13.99 -15.74 18.13
CA ILE A 127 -12.92 -16.55 18.72
C ILE A 127 -12.06 -15.69 19.66
N ALA A 128 -11.73 -16.25 20.82
CA ALA A 128 -10.98 -15.56 21.86
C ALA A 128 -9.49 -15.35 21.52
N GLN A 129 -8.93 -16.19 20.64
CA GLN A 129 -7.55 -16.13 20.20
C GLN A 129 -7.48 -15.82 18.70
N PRO A 130 -6.47 -15.06 18.25
CA PRO A 130 -6.21 -14.86 16.83
C PRO A 130 -6.04 -16.19 16.10
N LEU A 131 -6.42 -16.24 14.82
CA LEU A 131 -6.10 -17.39 13.97
C LEU A 131 -4.57 -17.58 13.93
N GLU A 132 -4.14 -18.83 13.95
CA GLU A 132 -2.74 -19.17 13.73
C GLU A 132 -2.34 -18.84 12.28
N ASN A 133 -1.05 -18.63 12.02
CA ASN A 133 -0.57 -18.26 10.69
C ASN A 133 -0.99 -19.28 9.62
N GLU A 134 -0.95 -20.57 9.94
CA GLU A 134 -1.36 -21.66 9.04
C GLU A 134 -2.85 -21.57 8.68
N GLN A 135 -3.71 -21.26 9.66
CA GLN A 135 -5.15 -21.06 9.42
C GLN A 135 -5.41 -19.80 8.58
N LEU A 136 -4.62 -18.75 8.78
CA LEU A 136 -4.71 -17.52 8.00
C LEU A 136 -4.30 -17.76 6.54
N ASP A 137 -3.25 -18.56 6.31
CA ASP A 137 -2.78 -18.95 4.99
C ASP A 137 -3.82 -19.82 4.27
N ASP A 138 -4.40 -20.80 4.95
CA ASP A 138 -5.51 -21.63 4.42
C ASP A 138 -6.73 -20.78 4.04
N LEU A 139 -7.08 -19.80 4.89
CA LEU A 139 -8.15 -18.84 4.65
C LEU A 139 -7.85 -17.99 3.41
N LEU A 140 -6.63 -17.46 3.30
CA LEU A 140 -6.21 -16.67 2.15
C LEU A 140 -6.19 -17.48 0.87
N GLN A 141 -5.78 -18.74 0.92
CA GLN A 141 -5.80 -19.65 -0.22
C GLN A 141 -7.24 -19.93 -0.67
N ALA A 142 -8.16 -20.20 0.26
CA ALA A 142 -9.57 -20.41 -0.04
C ALA A 142 -10.23 -19.16 -0.67
N LEU A 143 -9.80 -17.97 -0.26
CA LEU A 143 -10.26 -16.68 -0.78
C LEU A 143 -9.58 -16.25 -2.08
N SER A 144 -8.40 -16.78 -2.39
CA SER A 144 -7.73 -16.48 -3.65
C SER A 144 -8.62 -16.91 -4.82
N MET A 145 -8.96 -15.98 -5.72
CA MET A 145 -9.79 -16.31 -6.88
C MET A 145 -8.91 -17.00 -7.92
N GLU A 146 -9.23 -18.23 -8.30
CA GLU A 146 -8.80 -18.71 -9.62
C GLU A 146 -9.58 -17.91 -10.67
N GLN A 147 -8.93 -17.60 -11.79
CA GLN A 147 -9.61 -16.90 -12.88
C GLN A 147 -10.88 -17.67 -13.28
N PRO A 148 -11.99 -16.96 -13.56
CA PRO A 148 -13.16 -17.62 -14.13
C PRO A 148 -12.72 -18.34 -15.43
N PRO A 149 -13.28 -19.53 -15.73
CA PRO A 149 -12.92 -20.25 -16.93
C PRO A 149 -13.08 -19.34 -18.16
N ALA A 150 -12.14 -19.43 -19.11
CA ALA A 150 -11.97 -18.49 -20.23
C ALA A 150 -13.23 -18.26 -21.11
N ASN A 151 -14.30 -19.04 -20.92
CA ASN A 151 -15.57 -18.96 -21.64
C ASN A 151 -16.72 -18.29 -20.86
N CYS A 152 -16.48 -17.76 -19.65
CA CYS A 152 -17.50 -17.01 -18.91
C CYS A 152 -17.59 -15.57 -19.42
N VAL A 153 -18.48 -15.34 -20.38
CA VAL A 153 -18.91 -13.99 -20.79
C VAL A 153 -20.06 -13.56 -19.88
N GLU A 154 -19.78 -13.26 -18.62
CA GLU A 154 -20.80 -12.69 -17.72
C GLU A 154 -20.90 -11.17 -17.95
N VAL A 155 -22.07 -10.75 -18.46
CA VAL A 155 -22.34 -9.37 -18.90
C VAL A 155 -22.69 -8.45 -17.74
N CYS A 156 -23.07 -8.99 -16.57
CA CYS A 156 -23.45 -8.23 -15.38
C CYS A 156 -22.41 -8.39 -14.25
N PRO A 157 -21.69 -7.33 -13.86
CA PRO A 157 -20.70 -7.37 -12.77
C PRO A 157 -21.29 -7.80 -11.41
N GLU A 158 -22.56 -7.49 -11.14
CA GLU A 158 -23.22 -7.83 -9.87
C GLU A 158 -23.50 -9.34 -9.78
N VAL A 159 -23.92 -9.94 -10.89
CA VAL A 159 -24.18 -11.40 -10.98
C VAL A 159 -22.86 -12.17 -10.87
N ALA A 160 -21.81 -11.70 -11.55
CA ALA A 160 -20.47 -12.27 -11.44
C ALA A 160 -19.95 -12.22 -10.01
N ARG A 161 -20.13 -11.07 -9.35
CA ARG A 161 -19.77 -10.91 -7.94
C ARG A 161 -20.51 -11.90 -7.05
N ALA A 162 -21.84 -11.95 -7.12
CA ALA A 162 -22.63 -12.88 -6.30
C ALA A 162 -22.20 -14.34 -6.48
N ARG A 163 -21.88 -14.74 -7.73
CA ARG A 163 -21.33 -16.07 -8.03
C ARG A 163 -19.97 -16.30 -7.37
N ASP A 164 -19.06 -15.34 -7.46
CA ASP A 164 -17.73 -15.41 -6.86
C ASP A 164 -17.80 -15.45 -5.32
N ASP A 165 -18.71 -14.68 -4.70
CA ASP A 165 -18.99 -14.74 -3.26
C ASP A 165 -19.39 -16.16 -2.83
N GLU A 166 -20.35 -16.76 -3.52
CA GLU A 166 -20.82 -18.12 -3.18
C GLU A 166 -19.72 -19.17 -3.42
N ALA A 167 -18.94 -19.05 -4.49
CA ALA A 167 -17.79 -19.93 -4.73
C ALA A 167 -16.72 -19.79 -3.64
N ALA A 168 -16.47 -18.56 -3.15
CA ALA A 168 -15.56 -18.30 -2.04
C ALA A 168 -16.08 -18.89 -0.73
N LYS A 169 -17.36 -18.66 -0.38
CA LYS A 169 -18.00 -19.23 0.82
C LYS A 169 -17.96 -20.75 0.82
N ASN A 170 -18.19 -21.38 -0.33
CA ASN A 170 -18.12 -22.83 -0.47
C ASN A 170 -16.71 -23.38 -0.24
N ARG A 171 -15.65 -22.62 -0.60
CA ARG A 171 -14.27 -22.97 -0.29
C ARG A 171 -13.93 -22.74 1.18
N LEU A 172 -14.36 -21.60 1.75
CA LEU A 172 -14.19 -21.32 3.18
C LEU A 172 -14.81 -22.43 4.05
N ARG A 173 -16.00 -22.92 3.71
CA ARG A 173 -16.65 -24.04 4.44
C ARG A 173 -15.90 -25.36 4.40
N ARG A 174 -14.94 -25.54 3.47
CA ARG A 174 -14.08 -26.74 3.44
C ARG A 174 -12.98 -26.67 4.48
N LEU A 175 -12.71 -25.49 5.03
CA LEU A 175 -11.78 -25.31 6.15
C LEU A 175 -12.49 -25.75 7.43
N THR A 176 -11.87 -26.68 8.17
CA THR A 176 -12.47 -27.31 9.34
C THR A 176 -12.89 -26.30 10.42
N PHE A 177 -12.12 -25.23 10.59
CA PHE A 177 -12.41 -24.17 11.56
C PHE A 177 -13.51 -23.19 11.12
N LEU A 178 -14.00 -23.30 9.87
CA LEU A 178 -15.08 -22.47 9.30
C LEU A 178 -16.31 -23.26 8.88
N ALA A 179 -16.28 -24.60 8.90
CA ALA A 179 -17.34 -25.46 8.37
C ALA A 179 -18.73 -25.14 8.93
N ASP A 180 -18.81 -24.89 10.24
CA ASP A 180 -20.07 -24.65 10.98
C ASP A 180 -20.33 -23.16 11.25
N LYS A 181 -19.53 -22.24 10.69
CA LYS A 181 -19.72 -20.81 10.91
C LYS A 181 -20.94 -20.29 10.14
N ALA A 182 -21.66 -19.37 10.77
CA ALA A 182 -22.82 -18.72 10.21
C ALA A 182 -22.47 -17.98 8.90
N PRO A 183 -23.40 -17.89 7.92
CA PRO A 183 -23.13 -17.22 6.66
C PRO A 183 -22.70 -15.76 6.85
N GLU A 184 -23.20 -15.08 7.88
CA GLU A 184 -22.84 -13.70 8.22
C GLU A 184 -21.35 -13.56 8.59
N ALA A 185 -20.77 -14.56 9.25
CA ALA A 185 -19.34 -14.57 9.56
C ALA A 185 -18.49 -14.72 8.30
N LEU A 186 -18.94 -15.55 7.34
CA LEU A 186 -18.26 -15.71 6.05
C LEU A 186 -18.37 -14.44 5.20
N ASP A 187 -19.53 -13.77 5.23
CA ASP A 187 -19.74 -12.47 4.59
C ASP A 187 -18.80 -11.40 5.17
N ALA A 188 -18.65 -11.35 6.50
CA ALA A 188 -17.71 -10.45 7.15
C ALA A 188 -16.25 -10.71 6.73
N ILE A 189 -15.83 -11.98 6.67
CA ILE A 189 -14.50 -12.35 6.17
C ILE A 189 -14.29 -11.87 4.72
N LEU A 190 -15.27 -12.10 3.84
CA LEU A 190 -15.19 -11.64 2.44
C LEU A 190 -15.08 -10.13 2.32
N GLN A 191 -15.81 -9.38 3.15
CA GLN A 191 -15.72 -7.92 3.18
C GLN A 191 -14.34 -7.44 3.64
N ILE A 192 -13.80 -8.03 4.71
CA ILE A 192 -12.46 -7.70 5.23
C ILE A 192 -11.40 -7.99 4.16
N TRP A 193 -11.42 -9.18 3.56
CA TRP A 193 -10.47 -9.57 2.53
C TRP A 193 -10.54 -8.69 1.28
N ARG A 194 -11.74 -8.31 0.82
CA ARG A 194 -11.89 -7.38 -0.31
C ARG A 194 -11.33 -6.02 -0.02
N ARG A 195 -11.59 -5.48 1.17
CA ARG A 195 -10.99 -4.22 1.62
C ARG A 195 -9.47 -4.31 1.60
N ALA A 196 -8.92 -5.39 2.14
CA ALA A 196 -7.48 -5.63 2.21
C ALA A 196 -6.83 -5.72 0.81
N ILE A 197 -7.47 -6.42 -0.14
CA ILE A 197 -7.05 -6.44 -1.54
C ILE A 197 -7.17 -5.07 -2.21
N ALA A 198 -8.27 -4.36 -2.01
CA ALA A 198 -8.46 -3.03 -2.57
C ALA A 198 -7.34 -2.07 -2.12
N ASN A 199 -6.96 -2.12 -0.84
CA ASN A 199 -5.84 -1.35 -0.29
C ASN A 199 -4.50 -1.70 -0.97
N THR A 200 -4.30 -2.97 -1.36
CA THR A 200 -3.11 -3.38 -2.12
C THR A 200 -3.07 -2.73 -3.50
N TYR A 201 -4.23 -2.55 -4.14
CA TYR A 201 -4.33 -1.89 -5.44
C TYR A 201 -4.14 -0.36 -5.39
N ASP A 202 -4.22 0.28 -4.22
CA ASP A 202 -3.93 1.71 -4.10
C ASP A 202 -2.49 2.04 -4.49
N TYR A 203 -1.54 1.13 -4.25
CA TYR A 203 -0.16 1.24 -4.76
C TYR A 203 -0.11 1.33 -6.28
N TYR A 204 -0.83 0.44 -6.97
CA TYR A 204 -0.87 0.44 -8.43
C TYR A 204 -1.62 1.64 -8.99
N LYS A 205 -2.67 2.09 -8.31
CA LYS A 205 -3.43 3.29 -8.66
C LYS A 205 -2.56 4.54 -8.58
N ASP A 206 -1.80 4.70 -7.49
CA ASP A 206 -0.88 5.81 -7.31
C ASP A 206 0.32 5.73 -8.28
N ALA A 207 0.81 4.53 -8.58
CA ALA A 207 1.83 4.33 -9.60
C ALA A 207 1.34 4.79 -10.99
N ALA A 208 0.17 4.30 -11.41
CA ALA A 208 -0.43 4.65 -12.69
C ALA A 208 -0.70 6.16 -12.79
N ARG A 209 -1.29 6.77 -11.75
CA ARG A 209 -1.50 8.22 -11.69
C ARG A 209 -0.20 8.99 -11.91
N SER A 210 0.87 8.59 -11.22
CA SER A 210 2.18 9.25 -11.30
C SER A 210 2.78 9.14 -12.71
N TYR A 211 2.70 7.96 -13.34
CA TYR A 211 3.18 7.77 -14.70
C TYR A 211 2.37 8.58 -15.73
N PHE A 212 1.04 8.58 -15.62
CA PHE A 212 0.19 9.38 -16.52
C PHE A 212 0.48 10.87 -16.38
N GLN A 213 0.65 11.38 -15.16
CA GLN A 213 0.98 12.77 -14.93
C GLN A 213 2.37 13.11 -15.48
N TYR A 214 3.37 12.24 -15.29
CA TYR A 214 4.69 12.40 -15.87
C TYR A 214 4.65 12.46 -17.40
N LEU A 215 3.92 11.53 -18.05
CA LEU A 215 3.77 11.50 -19.50
C LEU A 215 3.08 12.77 -20.02
N SER A 216 2.02 13.21 -19.35
CA SER A 216 1.28 14.44 -19.69
C SER A 216 2.17 15.68 -19.59
N PHE A 217 3.01 15.75 -18.56
CA PHE A 217 4.00 16.83 -18.42
C PHE A 217 5.06 16.78 -19.52
N LYS A 218 5.59 15.59 -19.84
CA LYS A 218 6.61 15.42 -20.89
C LYS A 218 6.08 15.65 -22.30
N SER A 219 4.81 15.38 -22.57
CA SER A 219 4.20 15.63 -23.88
C SER A 219 3.77 17.08 -24.09
N GLY A 220 4.00 17.97 -23.11
CA GLY A 220 3.51 19.35 -23.15
C GLY A 220 1.98 19.45 -23.08
N SER A 221 1.31 18.38 -22.64
CA SER A 221 -0.15 18.26 -22.52
C SER A 221 -0.63 18.40 -21.07
N GLY A 222 0.18 19.01 -20.20
CA GLY A 222 -0.24 19.35 -18.84
C GLY A 222 -1.38 20.38 -18.87
N PRO A 223 -2.27 20.40 -17.85
CA PRO A 223 -3.24 21.49 -17.70
C PRO A 223 -2.56 22.85 -17.54
#